data_AF-A0A0N4W4M6-F1
#
_entry.id   AF-A0A0N4W4M6-F1
#
_cell.length_a   1.000
_cell.length_b   1.000
_cell.length_c   1.000
_cell.angle_alpha   90.00
_cell.angle_beta   90.00
_cell.angle_gamma   90.00
#
_symmetry.space_group_name_H-M   'P 1'
#
loop_
_entity.id
_entity.type
_entity.pdbx_description
1 polymer ?
#
loop_
_entity_poly.entity_id
_entity_poly.type
_entity_poly.pdbx_seq_one_letter_code
_entity_poly.pdbx_strand_id
1 'polypeptide(L)'
;MLQLMVSTPTIFYLKQRDVTFEEAVSTLMSLFGPQQSLFSRRYTCMKLTKDPNDDFATYAGRVNRECAKFRLAECNENQFTCLIFKSGPQSSDDDFIRLKLLDKIEADPTCTVQSLPEECKRLTNLKQDTKMVETGTPGVHAVKHSDTKRHPPLQRNKERLSTHIKRRTGLNRSLREKCISFDSLHIDDTNVQTATK
;
A
#
# COMPACT_ATOMS: atom_id res chain seq x y z
N MET A 1 54.81 -15.67 54.88
CA MET A 1 54.20 -14.41 54.37
C MET A 1 53.61 -14.71 53.01
N LEU A 2 52.29 -14.82 52.89
CA LEU A 2 51.60 -14.94 51.61
C LEU A 2 50.90 -13.61 51.32
N GLN A 3 51.21 -13.07 50.15
CA GLN A 3 50.77 -11.79 49.63
C GLN A 3 49.25 -11.78 49.45
N LEU A 4 48.57 -10.83 50.08
CA LEU A 4 47.17 -10.51 49.78
C LEU A 4 47.11 -9.82 48.41
N MET A 5 46.71 -10.56 47.37
CA MET A 5 46.25 -9.96 46.12
C MET A 5 44.93 -9.24 46.41
N VAL A 6 44.98 -7.92 46.44
CA VAL A 6 43.79 -7.07 46.48
C VAL A 6 43.12 -7.18 45.12
N SER A 7 42.05 -7.98 45.02
CA SER A 7 41.18 -7.98 43.86
C SER A 7 40.51 -6.60 43.76
N THR A 8 41.00 -5.76 42.87
CA THR A 8 40.26 -4.58 42.42
C THR A 8 39.05 -5.05 41.63
N PRO A 9 37.82 -4.64 41.98
CA PRO A 9 36.68 -4.92 41.12
C PRO A 9 36.83 -4.03 39.88
N THR A 10 37.06 -4.68 38.73
CA THR A 10 36.94 -4.05 37.41
C THR A 10 35.48 -3.64 37.23
N ILE A 11 35.12 -2.46 37.73
CA ILE A 11 33.90 -1.78 37.29
C ILE A 11 34.09 -1.55 35.80
N PHE A 12 33.33 -2.30 35.01
CA PHE A 12 33.28 -2.18 33.57
C PHE A 12 32.84 -0.74 33.27
N TYR A 13 33.78 0.14 32.97
CA TYR A 13 33.50 1.50 32.53
C TYR A 13 32.70 1.39 31.23
N LEU A 14 31.38 1.52 31.32
CA LEU A 14 30.57 1.84 30.16
C LEU A 14 31.03 3.23 29.73
N LYS A 15 31.84 3.29 28.67
CA LYS A 15 32.23 4.52 28.03
C LYS A 15 30.94 5.28 27.70
N GLN A 16 30.68 6.39 28.39
CA GLN A 16 29.63 7.33 28.01
C GLN A 16 29.99 7.79 26.60
N ARG A 17 29.19 7.36 25.61
CA ARG A 17 29.21 8.00 24.31
C ARG A 17 28.60 9.37 24.51
N ASP A 18 29.36 10.42 24.24
CA ASP A 18 28.81 11.75 24.06
C ASP A 18 27.96 11.70 22.80
N VAL A 19 26.64 11.57 22.98
CA VAL A 19 25.66 11.60 21.90
C VAL A 19 25.24 13.05 21.76
N THR A 20 25.41 13.61 20.56
CA THR A 20 24.93 14.96 20.26
C THR A 20 23.39 15.00 20.30
N PHE A 21 22.82 16.20 20.46
CA PHE A 21 21.37 16.36 20.42
C PHE A 21 20.77 15.82 19.11
N GLU A 22 21.43 16.06 17.96
CA GLU A 22 20.98 15.58 16.65
C GLU A 22 21.02 14.05 16.56
N GLU A 23 22.08 13.41 17.01
CA GLU A 23 22.19 11.95 17.05
C GLU A 23 21.17 11.32 17.99
N ALA A 24 20.88 11.96 19.13
CA ALA A 24 19.86 11.53 20.06
C ALA A 24 18.47 11.61 19.42
N VAL A 25 18.14 12.75 18.77
CA VAL A 25 16.86 12.92 18.05
C VAL A 25 16.74 11.91 16.91
N SER A 26 17.79 11.72 16.11
CA SER A 26 17.82 10.75 15.01
C SER A 26 17.59 9.32 15.52
N THR A 27 18.27 8.93 16.60
CA THR A 27 18.09 7.62 17.23
C THR A 27 16.66 7.44 17.74
N LEU A 28 16.10 8.45 18.41
CA LEU A 28 14.72 8.41 18.89
C LEU A 28 13.72 8.34 17.73
N MET A 29 13.94 9.07 16.63
CA MET A 29 13.10 9.00 15.44
C MET A 29 13.23 7.66 14.71
N SER A 30 14.40 7.03 14.72
CA SER A 30 14.57 5.70 14.16
C SER A 30 13.83 4.63 14.98
N LEU A 31 13.86 4.74 16.31
CA LEU A 31 13.23 3.77 17.22
C LEU A 31 11.70 3.97 17.35
N PHE A 32 11.27 5.22 17.46
CA PHE A 32 9.90 5.59 17.83
C PHE A 32 9.21 6.48 16.79
N GLY A 33 9.89 6.84 15.71
CA GLY A 33 9.31 7.65 14.66
C GLY A 33 8.25 6.89 13.85
N PRO A 34 7.54 7.61 12.96
CA PRO A 34 6.52 7.01 12.12
C PRO A 34 7.12 5.93 11.23
N GLN A 35 6.67 4.69 11.41
CA GLN A 35 7.10 3.55 10.57
C GLN A 35 6.38 3.50 9.22
N GLN A 36 5.37 4.36 9.02
CA GLN A 36 4.63 4.43 7.77
C GLN A 36 5.37 5.25 6.74
N SER A 37 5.40 4.75 5.50
CA SER A 37 5.94 5.49 4.36
C SER A 37 5.21 6.81 4.13
N LEU A 38 5.88 7.75 3.47
CA LEU A 38 5.29 9.04 3.10
C LEU A 38 4.05 8.84 2.20
N PHE A 39 4.10 7.87 1.29
CA PHE A 39 2.96 7.50 0.46
C PHE A 39 1.78 6.99 1.30
N SER A 40 2.03 6.10 2.27
CA SER A 40 0.99 5.56 3.16
C SER A 40 0.28 6.66 3.94
N ARG A 41 1.03 7.64 4.46
CA ARG A 41 0.49 8.82 5.12
C ARG A 41 -0.36 9.66 4.18
N ARG A 42 0.14 9.94 2.97
CA ARG A 42 -0.58 10.70 1.94
C ARG A 42 -1.88 10.02 1.51
N TYR A 43 -1.84 8.71 1.32
CA TYR A 43 -3.01 7.93 0.98
C TYR A 43 -4.05 7.88 2.11
N THR A 44 -3.61 7.81 3.36
CA THR A 44 -4.49 7.86 4.53
C THR A 44 -5.26 9.18 4.59
N CYS A 45 -4.56 10.30 4.41
CA CYS A 45 -5.19 11.62 4.34
C CYS A 45 -6.26 11.71 3.25
N MET A 46 -6.01 11.15 2.06
CA MET A 46 -6.95 11.18 0.94
C MET A 46 -8.15 10.24 1.11
N LYS A 47 -8.02 9.22 1.97
CA LYS A 47 -9.12 8.34 2.38
C LYS A 47 -9.93 8.88 3.55
N LEU A 48 -9.57 10.04 4.08
CA LEU A 48 -10.23 10.60 5.25
C LEU A 48 -11.71 10.85 4.94
N THR A 49 -12.58 10.31 5.78
CA THR A 49 -14.03 10.51 5.72
C THR A 49 -14.50 11.03 7.08
N LYS A 50 -15.54 11.86 7.08
CA LYS A 50 -16.16 12.30 8.33
C LYS A 50 -16.80 11.10 9.01
N ASP A 51 -16.51 10.93 10.29
CA ASP A 51 -17.23 9.96 11.12
C ASP A 51 -18.66 10.49 11.38
N PRO A 52 -19.71 9.65 11.30
CA PRO A 52 -21.07 10.08 11.60
C PRO A 52 -21.21 10.79 12.95
N ASN A 53 -20.40 10.40 13.94
CA ASN A 53 -20.45 10.91 15.32
C ASN A 53 -19.63 12.19 15.54
N ASP A 54 -18.74 12.54 14.61
CA ASP A 54 -17.94 13.75 14.72
C ASP A 54 -18.78 15.00 14.49
N ASP A 55 -18.54 16.05 15.27
CA ASP A 55 -18.88 17.42 14.83
C ASP A 55 -17.89 17.90 13.76
N PHE A 56 -18.22 19.00 13.07
CA PHE A 56 -17.37 19.52 12.00
C PHE A 56 -16.04 20.12 12.49
N ALA A 57 -15.96 20.62 13.73
CA ALA A 57 -14.72 21.16 14.28
C ALA A 57 -13.74 20.02 14.60
N THR A 58 -14.23 18.92 15.19
CA THR A 58 -13.47 17.69 15.41
C THR A 58 -12.98 17.11 14.09
N TYR A 59 -13.85 17.03 13.08
CA TYR A 59 -13.46 16.58 11.75
C TYR A 59 -12.41 17.48 11.10
N ALA A 60 -12.56 18.82 11.17
CA ALA A 60 -11.57 19.77 10.66
C ALA A 60 -10.21 19.61 11.36
N GLY A 61 -10.19 19.38 12.67
CA GLY A 61 -8.98 19.04 13.40
C GLY A 61 -8.29 17.79 12.88
N ARG A 62 -9.05 16.73 12.56
CA ARG A 62 -8.52 15.51 11.93
C ARG A 62 -7.98 15.78 10.53
N VAL A 63 -8.69 16.55 9.70
CA VAL A 63 -8.23 16.97 8.36
C VAL A 63 -6.88 17.69 8.49
N ASN A 64 -6.77 18.68 9.35
CA ASN A 64 -5.53 19.45 9.53
C ASN A 64 -4.36 18.55 9.97
N ARG A 65 -4.59 17.64 10.91
CA ARG A 65 -3.57 16.69 11.39
C ARG A 65 -3.09 15.76 10.28
N GLU A 66 -3.98 15.22 9.45
CA GLU A 66 -3.59 14.34 8.35
C GLU A 66 -2.96 15.12 7.18
N CYS A 67 -3.40 16.34 6.89
CA CYS A 67 -2.77 17.23 5.91
C CYS A 67 -1.34 17.64 6.32
N ALA A 68 -1.10 17.91 7.60
CA ALA A 68 0.25 18.15 8.11
C ALA A 68 1.16 16.93 7.90
N LYS A 69 0.62 15.72 8.08
CA LYS A 69 1.34 14.47 7.78
C LYS A 69 1.49 14.22 6.29
N PHE A 70 0.59 14.71 5.44
CA PHE A 70 0.65 14.57 3.98
C PHE A 70 1.88 15.26 3.38
N ARG A 71 2.32 16.37 4.00
CA ARG A 71 3.40 17.23 3.50
C ARG A 71 3.14 17.70 2.07
N LEU A 72 2.08 18.50 1.91
CA LEU A 72 1.57 18.92 0.61
C LEU A 72 2.61 19.70 -0.20
N ALA A 73 3.39 20.56 0.46
CA ALA A 73 4.47 21.33 -0.18
C ALA A 73 5.58 20.44 -0.79
N GLU A 74 5.77 19.23 -0.28
CA GLU A 74 6.73 18.24 -0.78
C GLU A 74 6.09 17.26 -1.81
N CYS A 75 4.81 17.44 -2.13
CA CYS A 75 4.08 16.56 -3.04
C CYS A 75 4.07 17.18 -4.44
N ASN A 76 4.79 16.58 -5.37
CA ASN A 76 4.74 17.01 -6.76
C ASN A 76 3.41 16.61 -7.43
N GLU A 77 3.14 17.21 -8.58
CA GLU A 77 1.91 17.00 -9.34
C GLU A 77 1.75 15.53 -9.80
N ASN A 78 2.83 14.89 -10.25
CA ASN A 78 2.81 13.49 -10.68
C ASN A 78 2.44 12.53 -9.53
N GLN A 79 3.00 12.74 -8.34
CA GLN A 79 2.71 11.97 -7.15
C GLN A 79 1.26 12.20 -6.71
N PHE A 80 0.78 13.45 -6.76
CA PHE A 80 -0.60 13.77 -6.44
C PHE A 80 -1.60 13.12 -7.41
N THR A 81 -1.35 13.21 -8.72
CA THR A 81 -2.21 12.57 -9.74
C THR A 81 -2.20 11.04 -9.63
N CYS A 82 -1.04 10.43 -9.35
CA CYS A 82 -0.95 9.00 -9.08
C CYS A 82 -1.73 8.58 -7.82
N LEU A 83 -1.68 9.39 -6.77
CA LEU A 83 -2.43 9.21 -5.53
C LEU A 83 -3.95 9.22 -5.80
N ILE A 84 -4.44 10.20 -6.57
CA ILE A 84 -5.86 10.28 -6.97
C ILE A 84 -6.27 9.02 -7.75
N PHE A 85 -5.49 8.62 -8.76
CA PHE A 85 -5.76 7.41 -9.54
C PHE A 85 -5.86 6.17 -8.65
N LYS A 86 -4.89 5.97 -7.75
CA LYS A 86 -4.85 4.84 -6.82
C LYS A 86 -6.04 4.85 -5.85
N SER A 87 -6.62 6.01 -5.57
CA SER A 87 -7.78 6.17 -4.68
C SER A 87 -9.13 5.94 -5.35
N GLY A 88 -9.19 5.90 -6.68
CA GLY A 88 -10.42 5.65 -7.41
C GLY A 88 -10.99 4.25 -7.18
N PRO A 89 -10.21 3.17 -7.40
CA PRO A 89 -10.69 1.80 -7.21
C PRO A 89 -10.96 1.49 -5.73
N GLN A 90 -12.21 1.12 -5.42
CA GLN A 90 -12.64 0.71 -4.07
C GLN A 90 -13.29 -0.69 -4.04
N SER A 91 -13.39 -1.38 -5.18
CA SER A 91 -13.86 -2.76 -5.22
C SER A 91 -12.85 -3.69 -4.56
N SER A 92 -13.33 -4.68 -3.82
CA SER A 92 -12.47 -5.74 -3.25
C SER A 92 -11.77 -6.56 -4.34
N ASP A 93 -12.33 -6.62 -5.56
CA ASP A 93 -11.70 -7.32 -6.69
C ASP A 93 -10.34 -6.71 -7.07
N ASP A 94 -10.16 -5.42 -6.78
CA ASP A 94 -9.00 -4.62 -7.13
C ASP A 94 -7.97 -4.55 -5.99
N ASP A 95 -8.18 -5.22 -4.85
CA ASP A 95 -7.29 -5.10 -3.69
C ASP A 95 -5.83 -5.48 -4.00
N PHE A 96 -5.64 -6.55 -4.76
CA PHE A 96 -4.32 -6.98 -5.24
C PHE A 96 -3.66 -5.90 -6.12
N ILE A 97 -4.43 -5.33 -7.05
CA ILE A 97 -3.93 -4.29 -7.97
C ILE A 97 -3.59 -3.03 -7.18
N ARG A 98 -4.47 -2.60 -6.27
CA ARG A 98 -4.31 -1.44 -5.40
C ARG A 98 -3.09 -1.55 -4.49
N LEU A 99 -2.78 -2.75 -4.00
CA LEU A 99 -1.58 -3.03 -3.23
C LEU A 99 -0.32 -2.92 -4.11
N LYS A 100 -0.31 -3.56 -5.29
CA LYS A 100 0.86 -3.52 -6.19
C LYS A 100 1.11 -2.15 -6.81
N LEU A 101 0.05 -1.37 -7.03
CA LEU A 101 0.16 0.01 -7.49
C LEU A 101 0.78 0.90 -6.41
N LEU A 102 0.50 0.61 -5.14
CA LEU A 102 1.15 1.28 -4.01
C LEU A 102 2.66 1.01 -4.02
N ASP A 103 3.08 -0.25 -4.15
CA ASP A 103 4.50 -0.62 -4.23
C ASP A 103 5.22 0.16 -5.35
N LYS A 104 4.59 0.28 -6.53
CA LYS A 104 5.17 1.00 -7.67
C LYS A 104 5.35 2.49 -7.40
N ILE A 105 4.32 3.17 -6.91
CA ILE A 105 4.39 4.63 -6.67
C ILE A 105 5.40 4.95 -5.57
N GLU A 106 5.56 4.07 -4.60
CA GLU A 106 6.57 4.23 -3.55
C GLU A 106 8.00 3.97 -4.04
N ALA A 107 8.18 2.99 -4.94
CA ALA A 107 9.49 2.65 -5.50
C ALA A 107 9.98 3.65 -6.56
N ASP A 108 9.08 4.29 -7.29
CA ASP A 108 9.40 5.19 -8.40
C ASP A 108 8.86 6.61 -8.17
N PRO A 109 9.71 7.57 -7.73
CA PRO A 109 9.28 8.96 -7.52
C PRO A 109 8.95 9.70 -8.83
N THR A 110 9.32 9.14 -9.99
CA THR A 110 9.01 9.67 -11.32
C THR A 110 7.76 9.06 -11.94
N CYS A 111 7.09 8.15 -11.21
CA CYS A 111 5.86 7.51 -11.64
C CYS A 111 4.82 8.55 -12.06
N THR A 112 4.25 8.35 -13.25
CA THR A 112 3.21 9.22 -13.80
C THR A 112 1.88 8.48 -13.88
N VAL A 113 0.79 9.23 -13.82
CA VAL A 113 -0.57 8.66 -13.95
C VAL A 113 -0.77 7.90 -15.27
N GLN A 114 -0.04 8.26 -16.33
CA GLN A 114 -0.12 7.60 -17.63
C GLN A 114 0.45 6.18 -17.62
N SER A 115 1.41 5.89 -16.73
CA SER A 115 1.98 4.55 -16.59
C SER A 115 1.07 3.59 -15.80
N LEU A 116 0.18 4.10 -14.96
CA LEU A 116 -0.63 3.28 -14.05
C LEU A 116 -1.63 2.35 -14.76
N PRO A 117 -2.34 2.76 -15.83
CA PRO A 117 -3.24 1.86 -16.55
C PRO A 117 -2.54 0.62 -17.15
N GLU A 118 -1.33 0.80 -17.68
CA GLU A 118 -0.53 -0.29 -18.25
C GLU A 118 -0.11 -1.27 -17.16
N GLU A 119 0.24 -0.76 -15.99
CA GLU A 119 0.55 -1.54 -14.80
C GLU A 119 -0.66 -2.32 -14.31
N CYS A 120 -1.83 -1.68 -14.22
CA CYS A 120 -3.09 -2.35 -13.86
C CYS A 120 -3.39 -3.50 -14.82
N LYS A 121 -3.20 -3.29 -16.13
CA LYS A 121 -3.38 -4.33 -17.15
C LYS A 121 -2.38 -5.47 -16.95
N ARG A 122 -1.10 -5.18 -16.75
CA ARG A 122 -0.07 -6.20 -16.48
C ARG A 122 -0.42 -7.02 -15.23
N LEU A 123 -0.82 -6.35 -14.15
CA LEU A 123 -1.20 -7.00 -12.89
C LEU A 123 -2.45 -7.87 -13.03
N THR A 124 -3.41 -7.44 -13.86
CA THR A 124 -4.61 -8.23 -14.15
C THR A 124 -4.25 -9.53 -14.88
N ASN A 125 -3.40 -9.43 -15.90
CA ASN A 125 -2.92 -10.61 -16.62
C ASN A 125 -2.14 -11.54 -15.68
N LEU A 126 -1.23 -10.99 -14.88
CA LEU A 126 -0.46 -11.77 -13.90
C LEU A 126 -1.35 -12.50 -12.88
N LYS A 127 -2.42 -11.84 -12.40
CA LYS A 127 -3.41 -12.44 -11.50
C LYS A 127 -4.14 -13.60 -12.18
N GLN A 128 -4.42 -13.51 -13.48
CA GLN A 128 -5.03 -14.59 -14.26
C GLN A 128 -4.05 -15.75 -14.51
N ASP A 129 -2.81 -15.45 -14.87
CA ASP A 129 -1.76 -16.45 -15.13
C ASP A 129 -1.43 -17.25 -13.86
N THR A 130 -1.36 -16.57 -12.70
CA THR A 130 -1.13 -17.23 -11.40
C THR A 130 -2.23 -18.25 -11.11
N LYS A 131 -3.50 -17.91 -11.38
CA LYS A 131 -4.61 -18.85 -11.23
C LYS A 131 -4.50 -20.05 -12.16
N MET A 132 -3.99 -19.88 -13.39
CA MET A 132 -3.76 -21.02 -14.31
C MET A 132 -2.69 -21.97 -13.76
N VAL A 133 -1.63 -21.45 -13.15
CA VAL A 133 -0.57 -22.28 -12.54
C VAL A 133 -1.07 -23.00 -11.29
N GLU A 134 -1.82 -22.31 -10.42
CA GLU A 134 -2.40 -22.91 -9.19
C GLU A 134 -3.45 -23.98 -9.48
N THR A 135 -4.23 -23.82 -10.55
CA THR A 135 -5.25 -24.80 -10.99
C THR A 135 -4.67 -25.92 -11.84
N GLY A 136 -3.43 -25.78 -12.31
CA GLY A 136 -2.64 -26.85 -12.89
C GLY A 136 -2.23 -27.83 -11.79
N THR A 137 -3.09 -28.81 -11.50
CA THR A 137 -2.73 -29.94 -10.63
C THR A 137 -1.35 -30.47 -11.03
N PRO A 138 -0.40 -30.68 -10.11
CA PRO A 138 0.75 -31.51 -10.40
C PRO A 138 0.21 -32.90 -10.67
N GLY A 139 0.00 -33.21 -11.95
CA GLY A 139 -0.21 -34.57 -12.42
C GLY A 139 1.07 -35.32 -12.12
N VAL A 140 1.23 -35.77 -10.87
CA VAL A 140 2.24 -36.74 -10.50
C VAL A 140 1.85 -38.00 -11.28
N HIS A 141 2.44 -38.15 -12.47
CA HIS A 141 2.39 -39.39 -13.21
C HIS A 141 3.18 -40.41 -12.41
N ALA A 142 2.52 -41.03 -11.44
CA ALA A 142 3.01 -42.25 -10.85
C ALA A 142 3.14 -43.27 -11.99
N VAL A 143 4.38 -43.58 -12.36
CA VAL A 143 4.70 -44.64 -13.32
C VAL A 143 4.29 -45.95 -12.67
N LYS A 144 3.07 -46.42 -12.99
CA LYS A 144 2.66 -47.79 -12.65
C LYS A 144 3.44 -48.73 -13.55
N HIS A 145 4.35 -49.49 -12.95
CA HIS A 145 4.93 -50.66 -13.60
C HIS A 145 3.80 -51.61 -14.00
N SER A 146 3.84 -51.99 -15.27
CA SER A 146 2.87 -52.83 -15.95
C SER A 146 2.97 -54.28 -15.49
N ASP A 147 1.85 -54.83 -15.02
CA ASP A 147 1.57 -56.25 -15.11
C ASP A 147 0.29 -56.51 -15.91
N THR A 148 0.24 -57.71 -16.46
CA THR A 148 -0.19 -58.06 -17.80
C THR A 148 -1.68 -58.46 -17.93
N LYS A 149 -2.30 -58.10 -19.08
CA LYS A 149 -3.50 -58.69 -19.75
C LYS A 149 -4.87 -58.74 -19.02
N ARG A 150 -5.92 -58.18 -19.66
CA ARG A 150 -7.07 -58.90 -20.29
C ARG A 150 -8.11 -57.91 -20.90
N HIS A 151 -8.82 -58.40 -21.93
CA HIS A 151 -9.67 -57.70 -22.93
C HIS A 151 -11.06 -57.20 -22.43
N PRO A 152 -11.84 -56.44 -23.25
CA PRO A 152 -12.85 -55.46 -22.82
C PRO A 152 -14.31 -55.95 -22.88
N PRO A 153 -15.27 -55.12 -22.44
CA PRO A 153 -16.42 -54.87 -23.31
C PRO A 153 -16.81 -53.39 -23.47
N LEU A 154 -17.39 -53.14 -24.64
CA LEU A 154 -17.98 -51.88 -25.13
C LEU A 154 -19.13 -51.37 -24.24
N GLN A 155 -19.20 -50.05 -24.01
CA GLN A 155 -20.49 -49.35 -23.94
C GLN A 155 -20.41 -47.82 -24.13
N ARG A 156 -20.94 -47.40 -25.28
CA ARG A 156 -21.95 -46.34 -25.51
C ARG A 156 -21.67 -44.89 -25.08
N ASN A 157 -21.48 -44.05 -26.11
CA ASN A 157 -21.43 -42.59 -26.10
C ASN A 157 -22.58 -41.90 -25.33
N LYS A 158 -22.26 -40.74 -24.73
CA LYS A 158 -23.18 -39.60 -24.67
C LYS A 158 -22.41 -38.27 -24.68
N GLU A 159 -22.27 -37.69 -25.86
CA GLU A 159 -22.00 -36.26 -26.01
C GLU A 159 -23.17 -35.46 -25.44
N ARG A 160 -22.88 -34.39 -24.71
CA ARG A 160 -23.63 -33.12 -24.79
C ARG A 160 -22.72 -31.94 -24.49
N LEU A 161 -22.38 -31.18 -25.54
CA LEU A 161 -22.11 -29.74 -25.45
C LEU A 161 -23.38 -29.00 -25.00
N SER A 162 -23.22 -27.96 -24.18
CA SER A 162 -23.87 -26.64 -24.34
C SER A 162 -23.40 -25.73 -23.18
N THR A 163 -22.52 -24.76 -23.40
CA THR A 163 -22.79 -23.36 -23.80
C THR A 163 -23.87 -22.65 -22.97
N HIS A 164 -23.44 -21.79 -22.04
CA HIS A 164 -24.18 -20.56 -21.75
C HIS A 164 -23.23 -19.39 -21.48
N ILE A 165 -23.04 -18.61 -22.54
CA ILE A 165 -22.62 -17.21 -22.48
C ILE A 165 -23.75 -16.44 -21.79
N LYS A 166 -23.47 -15.80 -20.66
CA LYS A 166 -24.33 -14.74 -20.13
C LYS A 166 -23.56 -13.43 -20.14
N ARG A 167 -23.67 -12.72 -21.27
CA ARG A 167 -23.55 -11.26 -21.32
C ARG A 167 -24.79 -10.67 -20.64
N ARG A 168 -24.60 -9.69 -19.77
CA ARG A 168 -25.44 -8.50 -19.55
C ARG A 168 -24.74 -7.63 -18.49
N THR A 169 -24.07 -6.56 -18.90
CA THR A 169 -24.58 -5.18 -19.10
C THR A 169 -25.13 -4.54 -17.82
N GLY A 170 -24.45 -3.48 -17.37
CA GLY A 170 -24.97 -2.60 -16.33
C GLY A 170 -23.91 -1.72 -15.67
N LEU A 171 -23.06 -1.01 -16.42
CA LEU A 171 -22.20 0.03 -15.84
C LEU A 171 -23.07 1.27 -15.55
N ASN A 172 -23.78 1.23 -14.42
CA ASN A 172 -24.61 2.32 -13.93
C ASN A 172 -23.71 3.47 -13.43
N ARG A 173 -23.67 4.55 -14.21
CA ARG A 173 -24.13 5.89 -13.80
C ARG A 173 -23.97 6.24 -12.29
N SER A 174 -22.74 6.26 -11.79
CA SER A 174 -22.39 6.97 -10.55
C SER A 174 -20.92 7.43 -10.59
N LEU A 175 -20.60 8.22 -11.61
CA LEU A 175 -19.37 9.01 -11.70
C LEU A 175 -19.73 10.51 -11.77
N ARG A 176 -20.70 10.93 -10.95
CA ARG A 176 -20.91 12.36 -10.69
C ARG A 176 -20.40 12.65 -9.28
N GLU A 177 -19.58 13.70 -9.24
CA GLU A 177 -19.11 14.42 -8.06
C GLU A 177 -17.92 13.81 -7.33
N LYS A 178 -16.73 14.02 -7.91
CA LYS A 178 -15.47 14.25 -7.16
C LYS A 178 -14.35 14.82 -8.04
N CYS A 179 -14.68 15.78 -8.89
CA CYS A 179 -13.67 16.69 -9.43
C CYS A 179 -13.68 17.95 -8.56
N ILE A 180 -12.74 18.04 -7.62
CA ILE A 180 -12.39 19.33 -7.03
C ILE A 180 -11.41 19.94 -8.03
N SER A 181 -11.84 20.97 -8.75
CA SER A 181 -10.93 21.83 -9.52
C SER A 181 -10.03 22.54 -8.52
N PHE A 182 -8.72 22.33 -8.61
CA PHE A 182 -7.73 22.89 -7.67
C PHE A 182 -7.05 24.13 -8.25
N ASP A 183 -7.81 24.94 -8.99
CA ASP A 183 -7.37 26.28 -9.33
C ASP A 183 -7.82 27.20 -8.20
N SER A 184 -6.85 27.84 -7.54
CA SER A 184 -6.96 28.78 -6.41
C SER A 184 -6.86 28.18 -5.00
N LEU A 185 -5.66 27.68 -4.65
CA LEU A 185 -5.13 27.88 -3.30
C LEU A 185 -4.03 28.96 -3.39
N HIS A 186 -4.43 30.23 -3.33
CA HIS A 186 -3.49 31.30 -2.98
C HIS A 186 -3.49 31.36 -1.45
N ILE A 187 -2.39 30.94 -0.83
CA ILE A 187 -2.18 31.15 0.60
C ILE A 187 -1.66 32.58 0.70
N ASP A 188 -2.53 33.50 1.10
CA ASP A 188 -2.11 34.84 1.47
C ASP A 188 -1.31 34.73 2.78
N ASP A 189 0.01 34.83 2.68
CA ASP A 189 0.90 35.09 3.80
C ASP A 189 0.61 36.50 4.32
N THR A 190 -0.35 36.64 5.24
CA THR A 190 -0.46 37.86 6.06
C THR A 190 -1.18 37.55 7.37
N ASN A 191 -0.43 37.41 8.46
CA ASN A 191 -0.47 38.35 9.58
C ASN A 191 0.44 37.85 10.73
N VAL A 192 1.69 38.28 10.70
CA VAL A 192 2.56 38.34 11.87
C VAL A 192 2.66 39.82 12.27
N GLN A 193 2.62 40.07 13.58
CA GLN A 193 2.75 41.35 14.32
C GLN A 193 1.42 42.10 14.53
N THR A 194 0.89 42.17 15.75
CA THR A 194 1.55 42.78 16.91
C THR A 194 0.80 42.44 18.21
N ALA A 195 1.50 41.91 19.21
CA ALA A 195 1.05 41.94 20.61
C ALA A 195 2.26 41.81 21.54
N THR A 196 2.95 42.92 21.80
CA THR A 196 3.78 43.05 23.00
C THR A 196 3.91 44.53 23.37
N LYS A 197 3.29 44.86 24.52
CA LYS A 197 3.52 45.97 25.46
C LYS A 197 3.79 47.37 24.93
#